data_AF-A0A2A5VC95-F1
#
_entry.id   AF-A0A2A5VC95-F1
#
_cell.length_a   1.000
_cell.length_b   1.000
_cell.length_c   1.000
_cell.angle_alpha   90.00
_cell.angle_beta   90.00
_cell.angle_gamma   90.00
#
_symmetry.space_group_name_H-M   'P 1'
#
loop_
_entity.id
_entity.type
_entity.pdbx_description
1 polymer ?
#
loop_
_entity_poly.entity_id
_entity_poly.type
_entity_poly.pdbx_seq_one_letter_code
_entity_poly.pdbx_strand_id
1 'polypeptide(L)'
;MDTAMLILAPGGNFVTKIFQGTGIEGLMKAAKQRFSNVQRYAPTASRKSSSETYLICQNKLPRPKKDAIGKTAYQQVQEHLEEIDVLVKNIETEEAPAVKGFRKLSRKKED
;
A
#
# COMPACT_ATOMS: atom_id res chain seq x y z
N MET A 1 10.68 0.93 0.57
CA MET A 1 11.10 2.16 -0.14
C MET A 1 11.74 3.17 0.80
N ASP A 2 11.20 3.41 2.00
CA ASP A 2 11.76 4.42 2.91
C ASP A 2 13.22 4.19 3.27
N THR A 3 13.61 2.94 3.57
CA THR A 3 15.02 2.57 3.75
C THR A 3 15.87 2.92 2.51
N ALA A 4 15.34 2.68 1.31
CA ALA A 4 16.04 3.01 0.06
C ALA A 4 16.26 4.53 -0.07
N MET A 5 15.36 5.36 0.45
CA MET A 5 15.52 6.82 0.42
C MET A 5 16.63 7.32 1.33
N LEU A 6 16.95 6.60 2.41
CA LEU A 6 18.04 6.91 3.31
C LEU A 6 19.40 6.52 2.73
N ILE A 7 19.48 5.41 1.99
CA ILE A 7 20.76 4.83 1.53
C ILE A 7 21.13 5.21 0.10
N LEU A 8 20.17 5.46 -0.78
CA LEU A 8 20.45 5.75 -2.18
C LEU A 8 20.94 7.19 -2.36
N ALA A 9 22.06 7.37 -3.05
CA ALA A 9 22.46 8.67 -3.57
C ALA A 9 21.45 9.19 -4.62
N PRO A 10 21.38 10.51 -4.87
CA PRO A 10 20.69 11.03 -6.06
C PRO A 10 21.18 10.33 -7.33
N GLY A 11 20.28 10.01 -8.25
CA GLY A 11 20.58 9.18 -9.42
C GLY A 11 20.45 7.67 -9.19
N GLY A 12 20.37 7.21 -7.94
CA GLY A 12 20.27 5.78 -7.61
C GLY A 12 18.98 5.12 -8.09
N ASN A 13 19.05 3.81 -8.34
CA ASN A 13 17.91 2.99 -8.76
C ASN A 13 17.41 2.10 -7.62
N PHE A 14 16.11 1.84 -7.59
CA PHE A 14 15.47 0.97 -6.60
C PHE A 14 14.53 0.00 -7.33
N VAL A 15 14.63 -1.29 -7.00
CA VAL A 15 13.72 -2.32 -7.50
C VAL A 15 13.17 -3.08 -6.31
N THR A 16 11.86 -3.31 -6.30
CA THR A 16 11.23 -4.13 -5.26
C THR A 16 10.14 -5.01 -5.83
N LYS A 17 10.05 -6.22 -5.29
CA LYS A 17 8.90 -7.11 -5.47
C LYS A 17 7.67 -6.49 -4.81
N ILE A 18 6.52 -6.63 -5.46
CA ILE A 18 5.20 -6.20 -4.96
C ILE A 18 4.15 -7.25 -5.35
N PHE A 19 3.08 -7.35 -4.58
CA PHE A 19 1.91 -8.14 -4.97
C PHE A 19 0.81 -7.21 -5.47
N GLN A 20 0.09 -7.66 -6.49
CA GLN A 20 -1.04 -6.92 -7.01
C GLN A 20 -2.16 -6.83 -5.95
N GLY A 21 -2.59 -5.60 -5.66
CA GLY A 21 -3.60 -5.29 -4.65
C GLY A 21 -3.87 -3.79 -4.58
N THR A 22 -4.83 -3.39 -3.76
CA THR A 22 -5.32 -1.99 -3.67
C THR A 22 -4.24 -0.98 -3.26
N GLY A 23 -3.30 -1.38 -2.40
CA GLY A 23 -2.20 -0.50 -1.94
C GLY A 23 -1.14 -0.17 -3.00
N ILE A 24 -1.16 -0.82 -4.17
CA ILE A 24 -0.11 -0.65 -5.20
C ILE A 24 -0.13 0.75 -5.82
N GLU A 25 -1.31 1.36 -5.97
CA GLU A 25 -1.44 2.67 -6.62
C GLU A 25 -0.90 3.78 -5.72
N GLY A 26 -1.14 3.71 -4.41
CA GLY A 26 -0.51 4.58 -3.42
C GLY A 26 1.01 4.50 -3.46
N LEU A 27 1.56 3.28 -3.55
CA LEU A 27 3.01 3.08 -3.63
C LEU A 27 3.59 3.60 -4.96
N MET A 28 2.90 3.39 -6.08
CA MET A 28 3.25 3.94 -7.39
C MET A 28 3.28 5.48 -7.38
N LYS A 29 2.28 6.12 -6.77
CA LYS A 29 2.21 7.57 -6.62
C LYS A 29 3.39 8.10 -5.79
N ALA A 30 3.65 7.48 -4.63
CA ALA A 30 4.78 7.83 -3.78
C ALA A 30 6.13 7.66 -4.51
N ALA A 31 6.27 6.60 -5.31
CA ALA A 31 7.47 6.36 -6.11
C ALA A 31 7.68 7.45 -7.18
N LYS A 32 6.64 7.81 -7.93
CA LYS A 32 6.72 8.85 -8.99
C LYS A 32 7.06 10.25 -8.48
N GLN A 33 6.95 10.47 -7.17
CA GLN A 33 7.35 11.70 -6.50
C GLN A 33 8.81 11.69 -6.02
N ARG A 34 9.47 10.53 -6.02
CA ARG A 34 10.85 10.33 -5.53
C ARG A 34 11.83 9.90 -6.61
N PHE A 35 11.33 9.39 -7.74
CA PHE A 35 12.12 8.91 -8.86
C PHE A 35 11.65 9.55 -10.15
N SER A 36 12.56 9.67 -11.12
CA SER A 36 12.25 10.27 -12.43
C SER A 36 11.43 9.34 -13.33
N ASN A 37 11.68 8.03 -13.27
CA ASN A 37 10.93 7.02 -14.02
C ASN A 37 10.52 5.87 -13.08
N VAL A 38 9.26 5.45 -13.19
CA VAL A 38 8.69 4.39 -12.36
C VAL A 38 7.80 3.51 -13.23
N GLN A 39 8.09 2.22 -13.25
CA GLN A 39 7.39 1.25 -14.08
C GLN A 39 7.08 -0.03 -13.29
N ARG A 40 5.94 -0.66 -13.61
CA ARG A 40 5.64 -2.02 -13.17
C ARG A 40 6.17 -3.01 -14.20
N TYR A 41 6.75 -4.09 -13.71
CA TYR A 41 7.28 -5.16 -14.55
C TYR A 41 6.80 -6.51 -14.05
N ALA A 42 6.23 -7.31 -14.95
CA ALA A 42 5.86 -8.71 -14.69
C ALA A 42 6.90 -9.61 -15.39
N PRO A 43 7.80 -10.28 -14.65
CA PRO A 43 8.83 -11.12 -15.25
C PRO A 43 8.23 -12.33 -15.97
N THR A 44 8.83 -12.72 -17.10
CA THR A 44 8.48 -13.97 -17.80
C THR A 44 8.77 -15.22 -16.97
N ALA A 45 9.73 -15.14 -16.03
CA ALA A 45 10.06 -16.21 -15.10
C ALA A 45 9.02 -16.39 -13.96
N SER A 46 8.10 -15.44 -13.77
CA SER A 46 7.03 -15.57 -12.78
C SER A 46 6.02 -16.63 -13.21
N ARG A 47 5.57 -17.48 -12.27
CA ARG A 47 4.52 -18.47 -12.53
C ARG A 47 3.23 -17.75 -12.93
N LYS A 48 2.49 -18.29 -13.90
CA LYS A 48 1.19 -17.73 -14.37
C LYS A 48 0.17 -17.51 -13.24
N SER A 49 0.25 -18.29 -12.16
CA SER A 49 -0.64 -18.19 -11.01
C SER A 49 -0.21 -17.15 -9.96
N SER A 50 0.93 -16.47 -10.15
CA SER A 50 1.44 -15.49 -9.18
C SER A 50 0.88 -14.10 -9.47
N SER A 51 0.43 -13.39 -8.43
CA SER A 51 0.10 -11.96 -8.49
C SER A 51 1.32 -11.05 -8.28
N GLU A 52 2.51 -11.64 -8.31
CA GLU A 52 3.78 -10.97 -8.09
C GLU A 52 4.20 -10.14 -9.31
N THR A 53 4.48 -8.87 -9.06
CA THR A 53 5.12 -7.97 -10.01
C THR A 53 6.29 -7.27 -9.34
N TYR A 54 7.04 -6.48 -10.09
CA TYR A 54 8.14 -5.67 -9.59
C TYR A 54 7.87 -4.20 -9.88
N LEU A 55 8.17 -3.34 -8.91
CA LEU A 55 8.27 -1.91 -9.12
C LEU A 55 9.72 -1.56 -9.44
N ILE A 56 9.94 -0.99 -10.61
CA ILE A 56 11.24 -0.50 -11.06
C ILE A 56 11.22 1.02 -10.94
N CYS A 57 12.06 1.57 -10.08
CA CYS A 57 12.20 2.99 -9.83
C CYS A 57 13.61 3.44 -10.23
N GLN A 58 13.70 4.35 -11.21
CA GLN A 58 14.97 4.78 -11.77
C GLN A 58 15.27 6.25 -11.47
N ASN A 59 16.54 6.52 -11.21
CA ASN A 59 17.09 7.86 -10.99
C ASN A 59 16.35 8.61 -9.88
N LYS A 60 16.73 8.30 -8.64
CA LYS A 60 16.26 8.99 -7.42
C LYS A 60 16.50 10.50 -7.56
N LEU A 61 15.44 11.27 -7.39
CA LEU A 61 15.53 12.72 -7.44
C LEU A 61 16.38 13.23 -6.25
N PRO A 62 17.20 14.29 -6.44
CA PRO A 62 17.94 14.92 -5.34
C PRO A 62 17.03 15.38 -4.20
N ARG A 63 15.80 15.78 -4.55
CA ARG A 63 14.75 16.14 -3.61
C ARG A 63 13.42 15.57 -4.10
N PRO A 64 12.55 15.04 -3.20
CA PRO A 64 11.20 14.65 -3.56
C PRO A 64 10.38 15.82 -4.13
N LYS A 65 9.39 15.53 -4.98
CA LYS A 65 8.42 16.52 -5.47
C LYS A 65 7.60 17.12 -4.32
N LYS A 66 7.04 18.32 -4.53
CA LYS A 66 6.35 19.14 -3.50
C LYS A 66 5.41 18.32 -2.60
N ASP A 67 4.52 17.51 -3.19
CA ASP A 67 3.51 16.72 -2.46
C ASP A 67 4.09 15.61 -1.56
N ALA A 68 5.35 15.22 -1.75
CA ALA A 68 6.03 14.19 -0.99
C ALA A 68 7.01 14.77 0.05
N ILE A 69 7.19 16.10 0.11
CA ILE A 69 8.09 16.73 1.07
C ILE A 69 7.52 16.51 2.48
N GLY A 70 8.36 16.03 3.40
CA GLY A 70 7.98 15.79 4.79
C GLY A 70 7.17 14.52 5.03
N LYS A 71 6.86 13.74 3.98
CA LYS A 71 6.15 12.46 4.10
C LYS A 71 7.02 11.27 3.69
N THR A 72 6.86 10.15 4.37
CA THR A 72 7.44 8.87 3.96
C THR A 72 6.58 8.20 2.89
N ALA A 73 7.14 7.25 2.14
CA ALA A 73 6.36 6.46 1.21
C ALA A 73 5.32 5.62 1.95
N TYR A 74 5.66 5.09 3.14
CA TYR A 74 4.72 4.36 3.99
C TYR A 74 3.50 5.21 4.38
N GLN A 75 3.71 6.43 4.88
CA GLN A 75 2.62 7.33 5.25
C GLN A 75 1.68 7.62 4.07
N GLN A 76 2.22 7.86 2.88
CA GLN A 76 1.41 8.11 1.70
C GLN A 76 0.61 6.88 1.24
N VAL A 77 1.14 5.67 1.46
CA VAL A 77 0.39 4.44 1.21
C VAL A 77 -0.74 4.30 2.22
N GLN A 78 -0.50 4.58 3.50
CA GLN A 78 -1.56 4.57 4.52
C GLN A 78 -2.67 5.58 4.21
N GLU A 79 -2.31 6.83 3.90
CA GLU A 79 -3.27 7.88 3.47
C GLU A 79 -4.11 7.40 2.28
N HIS A 80 -3.48 6.75 1.29
CA HIS A 80 -4.20 6.22 0.13
C HIS A 80 -5.14 5.06 0.52
N LEU A 81 -4.72 4.16 1.41
CA LEU A 81 -5.55 3.04 1.86
C LEU A 81 -6.75 3.51 2.70
N GLU A 82 -6.59 4.57 3.47
CA GLU A 82 -7.68 5.26 4.18
C GLU A 82 -8.65 5.92 3.19
N GLU A 83 -8.13 6.60 2.16
CA GLU A 83 -8.94 7.27 1.12
C GLU A 83 -9.86 6.29 0.39
N ILE A 84 -9.43 5.05 0.19
CA ILE A 84 -10.21 4.00 -0.49
C ILE A 84 -11.00 3.10 0.48
N ASP A 85 -11.11 3.49 1.76
CA ASP A 85 -11.84 2.76 2.81
C ASP A 85 -11.40 1.30 3.02
N VAL A 86 -10.15 1.00 2.67
CA VAL A 86 -9.52 -0.32 2.93
C VAL A 86 -8.96 -0.38 4.34
N LEU A 87 -8.60 0.77 4.92
CA LEU A 87 -7.99 0.88 6.23
C LEU A 87 -8.86 1.79 7.10
N VAL A 88 -9.61 1.17 8.00
CA VAL A 88 -10.34 1.88 9.06
C VAL A 88 -9.32 2.32 10.09
N LYS A 89 -9.24 3.63 10.38
CA LYS A 89 -8.52 4.07 11.58
C LYS A 89 -9.18 3.35 12.74
N ASN A 90 -8.39 2.58 13.49
CA ASN A 90 -8.78 2.26 14.85
C ASN A 90 -8.85 3.60 15.59
N ILE A 91 -9.99 4.27 15.48
CA ILE A 91 -10.50 5.09 16.56
C ILE A 91 -10.44 4.12 17.73
N GLU A 92 -9.77 4.51 18.81
CA GLU A 92 -9.89 3.82 20.09
C GLU A 92 -11.38 3.88 20.46
N THR A 93 -12.19 2.98 19.91
CA THR A 93 -13.53 2.73 20.42
C THR A 93 -13.26 2.16 21.79
N GLU A 94 -13.59 2.94 22.82
CA GLU A 94 -13.74 2.47 24.19
C GLU A 94 -14.28 1.03 24.14
N GLU A 95 -13.55 0.09 24.73
CA GLU A 95 -13.86 -1.33 24.65
C GLU A 95 -15.28 -1.60 25.15
N ALA A 96 -16.26 -1.62 24.25
CA ALA A 96 -17.57 -2.17 24.55
C ALA A 96 -17.36 -3.67 24.78
N PRO A 97 -17.81 -4.24 25.92
CA PRO A 97 -17.53 -5.62 26.25
C PRO A 97 -18.07 -6.55 25.16
N ALA A 98 -17.17 -7.33 24.58
CA ALA A 98 -17.49 -8.24 23.48
C ALA A 98 -18.51 -9.30 23.95
N VAL A 99 -19.77 -9.14 23.54
CA VAL A 99 -20.78 -10.18 23.75
C VAL A 99 -20.51 -11.32 22.77
N LYS A 100 -19.90 -12.41 23.24
CA LYS A 100 -19.79 -13.67 22.49
C LYS A 100 -21.06 -14.50 22.69
N GLY A 101 -21.85 -14.68 21.62
CA GLY A 101 -23.00 -15.59 21.62
C GLY A 101 -23.64 -15.73 20.24
N PHE A 102 -24.19 -16.90 19.95
CA PHE A 102 -24.96 -17.13 18.71
C PHE A 102 -26.44 -16.88 18.98
N ARG A 103 -27.07 -16.04 18.16
CA ARG A 103 -28.53 -15.81 18.20
C ARG A 103 -29.24 -16.86 17.36
N LYS A 104 -29.94 -17.79 18.01
CA LYS A 104 -30.82 -18.75 17.33
C LYS A 104 -32.14 -18.07 16.94
N LEU A 105 -32.39 -17.90 15.65
CA LEU A 105 -33.69 -17.46 15.14
C LEU A 105 -34.61 -18.68 15.03
N SER A 106 -35.65 -18.73 15.88
CA SER A 106 -36.72 -19.71 15.72
C SER A 106 -37.69 -19.23 14.65
N ARG A 107 -37.83 -19.99 13.56
CA ARG A 107 -38.83 -19.78 12.52
C ARG A 107 -40.22 -19.94 13.13
N LYS A 108 -41.03 -18.88 13.13
CA LYS A 108 -42.45 -18.94 13.53
C LYS A 108 -43.15 -19.85 12.51
N LYS A 109 -43.86 -20.89 12.98
CA LYS A 109 -44.84 -21.59 12.16
C LYS A 109 -46.02 -20.63 11.99
N GLU A 110 -46.35 -20.33 10.74
CA GLU A 110 -47.63 -19.72 10.37
C GLU A 110 -48.68 -20.83 10.46
N ASP A 111 -49.72 -20.59 11.27
CA ASP A 111 -50.99 -21.31 11.21
C ASP A 111 -51.95 -20.52 10.31
#